data_AF-A0A7C0YN50-F1
#
_entry.id   AF-A0A7C0YN50-F1
#
_cell.length_a   1.000
_cell.length_b   1.000
_cell.length_c   1.000
_cell.angle_alpha   90.00
_cell.angle_beta   90.00
_cell.angle_gamma   90.00
#
_symmetry.space_group_name_H-M   'P 1'
#
loop_
_entity.id
_entity.type
_entity.pdbx_description
1 polymer ?
#
loop_
_entity_poly.entity_id
_entity_poly.type
_entity_poly.pdbx_seq_one_letter_code
_entity_poly.pdbx_strand_id
1 'polypeptide(L)' 'MCKIVSKLGFEMAHQTGSHTVWKHKDGRTTTIPIHPEGKKLPRGLIRKMLNDINLSN' A
#
# COMPACT_ATOMS: atom_id res chain seq x y z
N MET A 1 -4.29 -4.04 -3.58
CA MET A 1 -3.91 -2.79 -2.89
C MET A 1 -3.26 -1.78 -3.85
N CYS A 2 -2.23 -2.13 -4.62
CA CYS A 2 -1.54 -1.18 -5.54
C CYS A 2 -2.50 -0.40 -6.46
N LYS A 3 -3.49 -1.07 -7.07
CA LYS A 3 -4.51 -0.42 -7.92
C LYS A 3 -5.37 0.61 -7.16
N ILE A 4 -5.61 0.40 -5.86
CA ILE A 4 -6.44 1.29 -5.04
C ILE A 4 -5.65 2.57 -4.75
N VAL A 5 -4.44 2.44 -4.22
CA VAL A 5 -3.60 3.60 -3.90
C VAL A 5 -3.25 4.42 -5.14
N SER A 6 -2.99 3.77 -6.28
CA SER A 6 -2.78 4.46 -7.56
C SER A 6 -3.99 5.30 -7.99
N LYS A 7 -5.22 4.77 -7.85
CA LYS A 7 -6.45 5.53 -8.14
C LYS A 7 -6.68 6.69 -7.15
N LEU A 8 -6.10 6.62 -5.96
CA LEU A 8 -6.15 7.67 -4.95
C LEU A 8 -5.03 8.71 -5.11
N GLY A 9 -4.27 8.66 -6.20
CA GLY A 9 -3.21 9.62 -6.50
C GLY A 9 -1.87 9.32 -5.82
N PHE A 10 -1.69 8.13 -5.23
CA PHE A 10 -0.38 7.72 -4.74
C PHE A 10 0.49 7.26 -5.91
N GLU A 11 1.76 7.61 -5.85
CA GLU A 11 2.79 7.23 -6.80
C GLU A 11 3.79 6.27 -6.13
N MET A 12 4.26 5.27 -6.86
CA MET A 12 5.27 4.35 -6.34
C MET A 12 6.62 5.07 -6.26
N ALA A 13 7.19 5.13 -5.06
CA ALA A 13 8.45 5.83 -4.78
C ALA A 13 9.68 4.93 -4.91
N HIS A 14 9.64 3.73 -4.34
CA HIS A 14 10.70 2.73 -4.52
C HIS A 14 10.17 1.31 -4.28
N GLN A 15 10.95 0.32 -4.71
CA GLN A 15 10.74 -1.09 -4.43
C GLN A 15 11.99 -1.69 -3.80
N THR A 16 11.81 -2.51 -2.78
CA THR A 16 12.87 -3.34 -2.19
C THR A 16 12.37 -4.77 -2.10
N GLY A 17 12.95 -5.65 -2.93
CA GLY A 17 12.47 -7.02 -3.08
C GLY A 17 10.97 -7.06 -3.45
N SER A 18 10.17 -7.76 -2.64
CA SER A 18 8.73 -7.90 -2.82
C SER A 18 7.90 -6.82 -2.12
N HIS A 19 8.48 -5.68 -1.75
CA HIS A 19 7.78 -4.59 -1.09
C HIS A 19 7.90 -3.30 -1.90
N THR A 20 6.77 -2.62 -2.10
CA THR A 20 6.69 -1.33 -2.80
C THR A 20 6.25 -0.24 -1.84
N VAL A 21 6.89 0.91 -1.88
CA VAL A 21 6.51 2.09 -1.10
C VAL A 21 5.79 3.07 -1.99
N TRP A 22 4.65 3.56 -1.52
CA TRP A 22 3.76 4.47 -2.23
C TRP A 22 3.63 5.77 -1.47
N LYS A 23 3.75 6.90 -2.16
CA LYS A 23 3.69 8.26 -1.58
C LYS A 23 2.62 9.08 -2.28
N HIS A 24 1.90 9.88 -1.51
CA HIS A 24 0.97 10.87 -2.03
C HIS A 24 1.52 12.29 -1.79
N LYS A 25 1.14 13.25 -2.64
CA LYS A 25 1.64 14.65 -2.56
C LYS A 25 1.28 15.37 -1.26
N ASP A 26 0.27 14.89 -0.54
CA ASP A 26 -0.14 15.40 0.78
C ASP A 26 0.69 14.85 1.95
N GLY A 27 1.71 14.01 1.67
CA GLY A 27 2.61 13.45 2.68
C GLY A 27 2.24 12.04 3.18
N ARG A 28 1.08 11.49 2.81
CA ARG A 28 0.72 10.10 3.17
C ARG A 28 1.66 9.11 2.49
N THR A 29 2.02 8.04 3.19
CA THR A 29 2.90 6.98 2.69
C THR A 29 2.39 5.62 3.15
N THR A 30 2.43 4.61 2.28
CA THR A 30 2.13 3.22 2.67
C THR A 30 3.06 2.23 1.97
N THR A 31 3.30 1.08 2.62
CA THR A 31 4.12 0.00 2.09
C THR A 31 3.25 -1.19 1.71
N ILE A 32 3.31 -1.62 0.45
CA ILE A 32 2.50 -2.71 -0.09
C ILE A 32 3.42 -3.88 -0.48
N PRO A 33 3.27 -5.05 0.14
CA PRO A 33 3.91 -6.27 -0.33
C PRO A 33 3.24 -6.74 -1.63
N ILE A 34 4.07 -7.07 -2.61
CA ILE A 34 3.72 -7.54 -3.95
C ILE A 34 4.13 -9.02 -4.15
N HIS A 35 4.21 -9.80 -3.08
CA HIS A 35 4.61 -11.22 -3.13
C HIS A 35 3.82 -12.03 -4.17
N PRO A 36 4.43 -13.09 -4.75
CA PRO A 36 3.81 -13.90 -5.79
C PRO A 36 2.51 -14.56 -5.33
N GLU A 37 1.67 -14.83 -6.33
CA GLU A 37 0.29 -15.29 -6.29
C GLU A 37 0.01 -16.45 -5.30
N GLY A 38 -1.11 -16.37 -4.57
CA GLY A 38 -1.66 -17.48 -3.77
C GLY A 38 -1.77 -17.25 -2.25
N LYS A 39 -1.01 -16.29 -1.68
CA LYS A 39 -1.16 -15.95 -0.25
C LYS A 39 -2.06 -14.73 -0.05
N LYS A 40 -3.19 -14.95 0.62
CA LYS A 40 -4.08 -13.86 1.08
C LYS A 40 -3.31 -12.98 2.06
N LEU A 41 -3.38 -11.66 1.89
CA LEU A 41 -2.85 -10.72 2.87
C LEU A 41 -3.66 -10.84 4.17
N PRO A 42 -3.01 -10.92 5.35
CA PRO A 42 -3.70 -10.91 6.63
C PRO A 42 -4.58 -9.66 6.78
N ARG A 43 -5.75 -9.80 7.39
CA ARG A 43 -6.69 -8.68 7.60
C ARG A 43 -6.05 -7.50 8.34
N GLY A 44 -5.21 -7.78 9.35
CA GLY A 44 -4.52 -6.73 10.10
C GLY A 44 -3.54 -5.92 9.24
N LEU A 45 -2.89 -6.57 8.27
CA LEU A 45 -1.98 -5.90 7.35
C LEU A 45 -2.73 -5.00 6.35
N ILE A 46 -3.88 -5.48 5.86
CA ILE A 46 -4.77 -4.67 5.02
C ILE A 46 -5.27 -3.45 5.82
N ARG A 47 -5.72 -3.64 7.06
CA ARG A 47 -6.18 -2.54 7.92
C ARG A 47 -5.08 -1.52 8.19
N LYS A 48 -3.85 -1.97 8.45
CA LYS A 48 -2.69 -1.08 8.58
C LYS A 48 -2.51 -0.22 7.33
N MET A 49 -2.49 -0.82 6.14
CA MET A 49 -2.37 -0.07 4.88
C MET A 49 -3.52 0.92 4.66
N LEU A 50 -4.74 0.55 5.03
CA LEU A 50 -5.90 1.44 4.93
C LEU A 50 -5.80 2.63 5.90
N ASN A 51 -5.30 2.41 7.12
CA ASN A 51 -5.05 3.46 8.09
C ASN A 51 -3.91 4.39 7.62
N ASP A 52 -2.82 3.86 7.06
CA ASP A 52 -1.72 4.65 6.49
C ASP A 52 -2.20 5.65 5.40
N ILE A 53 -3.27 5.28 4.67
CA ILE A 53 -3.85 6.10 3.60
C ILE A 53 -5.17 6.80 4.01
N ASN A 54 -5.51 6.84 5.30
CA ASN A 54 -6.72 7.46 5.86
C ASN A 54 -8.05 6.96 5.25
N LEU A 55 -8.15 5.66 4.94
CA LEU A 55 -9.40 5.02 4.52
C LEU A 55 -10.08 4.18 5.61
N SER A 56 -9.46 4.07 6.78
CA SER A 56 -10.00 3.33 7.93
C SER A 56 -9.48 3.95 9.22
N ASN A 57 -10.33 3.94 10.26
CA ASN A 57 -9.99 4.22 11.66
C ASN A 57 -9.66 2.89 12.35
#